data_AF-B2GHM8-F1
#
_entry.id   AF-B2GHM8-F1
#
_cell.length_a   1.000
_cell.length_b   1.000
_cell.length_c   1.000
_cell.angle_alpha   90.00
_cell.angle_beta   90.00
_cell.angle_gamma   90.00
#
_symmetry.space_group_name_H-M   'P 1'
#
loop_
_entity.id
_entity.type
_entity.pdbx_description
1 polymer ?
#
loop_
_entity_poly.entity_id
_entity_poly.type
_entity_poly.pdbx_seq_one_letter_code
_entity_poly.pdbx_strand_id
1 'polypeptide(L)'
;MATATDGAPRKRRLVGIDAARGLALIGLMAIHLLPAWNEQTGEASWSWRLFSGHSAALFALLAGVGLALGSGARQPREGRALTADRVSVLVRALLIVTVGMTVNAAMPEDPPAYNILFYYGMFFILAIPFLHARPKTLFIWAAAFGILSPLLMQRMLNVLPEWLYYNPTLPNVLSNPAGTLSQLLLTGNYPALPYMTYLLVGMGLGRLDLRAVRTQVRLVIVGVALTVLAQLVSAVLLYGLGGYSVLQEASRLSESKLDEILVWGTGSLPTDTGWWLAITTPHSNTPLAIATSLGLSLAVLGVFLLISQKIGDWLLPLSAMGSMTLTLYSAHLLALSLELHYDSPYLWYLVHVLVAAVFAVIWQRTLGQGPLERVVAYCAKGTRRLVAGQGGNANPGKTRNS
;
A
#
# COMPACT_ATOMS: atom_id res chain seq x y z
N MET A 1 22.14 48.57 -3.00
CA MET A 1 20.72 48.14 -2.96
C MET A 1 20.52 47.16 -4.11
N ALA A 2 20.63 45.85 -3.84
CA ALA A 2 20.38 44.80 -4.83
C ALA A 2 19.86 43.56 -4.10
N THR A 3 18.58 43.32 -4.35
CA THR A 3 17.64 42.28 -3.88
C THR A 3 18.26 40.92 -3.56
N ALA A 4 18.23 40.55 -2.28
CA ALA A 4 18.29 39.16 -1.86
C ALA A 4 17.03 38.45 -2.39
N THR A 5 17.20 37.47 -3.26
CA THR A 5 16.11 36.59 -3.67
C THR A 5 15.72 35.73 -2.47
N ASP A 6 14.58 36.02 -1.86
CA ASP A 6 13.90 35.18 -0.88
C ASP A 6 13.51 33.83 -1.51
N GLY A 7 14.48 32.93 -1.58
CA GLY A 7 14.23 31.53 -1.85
C GLY A 7 13.64 30.89 -0.61
N ALA A 8 12.32 30.91 -0.48
CA ALA A 8 11.61 30.15 0.56
C ALA A 8 12.21 28.73 0.63
N PRO A 9 12.63 28.25 1.81
CA PRO A 9 13.38 27.00 1.91
C PRO A 9 12.56 25.88 1.31
N ARG A 10 13.04 25.29 0.20
CA ARG A 10 12.49 24.06 -0.39
C ARG A 10 12.34 23.07 0.77
N LYS A 11 11.10 22.76 1.17
CA LYS A 11 10.83 21.80 2.25
C LYS A 11 11.61 20.51 1.93
N ARG A 12 12.71 20.28 2.64
CA ARG A 12 13.60 19.12 2.45
C ARG A 12 12.74 17.86 2.46
N ARG A 13 12.80 17.11 1.35
CA ARG A 13 12.08 15.85 1.15
C ARG A 13 12.53 14.86 2.23
N LEU A 14 11.58 14.09 2.79
CA LEU A 14 11.88 13.11 3.83
C LEU A 14 12.43 11.85 3.17
N VAL A 15 13.75 11.79 3.00
CA VAL A 15 14.48 10.67 2.37
C VAL A 15 14.08 9.32 2.98
N GLY A 16 13.89 9.25 4.31
CA GLY A 16 13.44 8.03 4.98
C GLY A 16 12.09 7.47 4.50
N ILE A 17 11.14 8.32 4.10
CA ILE A 17 9.85 7.85 3.57
C ILE A 17 10.05 7.17 2.22
N ASP A 18 10.83 7.78 1.33
CA ASP A 18 11.10 7.20 0.02
C ASP A 18 11.98 5.95 0.18
N ALA A 19 12.99 5.95 1.05
CA ALA A 19 13.81 4.76 1.30
C ALA A 19 12.99 3.57 1.83
N ALA A 20 12.05 3.80 2.76
CA ALA A 20 11.11 2.77 3.21
C ALA A 20 10.23 2.25 2.04
N ARG A 21 9.83 3.14 1.12
CA ARG A 21 9.08 2.74 -0.09
C ARG A 21 9.93 1.92 -1.05
N GLY A 22 11.23 2.24 -1.17
CA GLY A 22 12.20 1.45 -1.93
C GLY A 22 12.39 0.05 -1.35
N LEU A 23 12.49 -0.08 -0.02
CA LEU A 23 12.52 -1.39 0.64
C LEU A 23 11.24 -2.18 0.38
N ALA A 24 10.08 -1.53 0.45
CA ALA A 24 8.80 -2.18 0.15
C ALA A 24 8.79 -2.74 -1.29
N LEU A 25 9.35 -2.00 -2.26
CA LEU A 25 9.47 -2.44 -3.66
C LEU A 25 10.37 -3.67 -3.80
N ILE A 26 11.53 -3.66 -3.14
CA ILE A 26 12.45 -4.80 -3.12
C ILE A 26 11.77 -6.02 -2.51
N GLY A 27 11.03 -5.84 -1.42
CA GLY A 27 10.27 -6.93 -0.79
C GLY A 27 9.18 -7.50 -1.70
N LEU A 28 8.46 -6.67 -2.47
CA LEU A 28 7.51 -7.17 -3.48
C LEU A 28 8.22 -7.97 -4.57
N MET A 29 9.36 -7.47 -5.09
CA MET A 29 10.17 -8.22 -6.07
C MET A 29 10.64 -9.56 -5.50
N ALA A 30 11.01 -9.60 -4.21
CA ALA A 30 11.44 -10.83 -3.55
C ALA A 30 10.31 -11.87 -3.49
N ILE A 31 9.08 -11.45 -3.18
CA ILE A 31 7.91 -12.36 -3.13
C ILE A 31 7.51 -12.87 -4.51
N HIS A 32 7.65 -12.06 -5.56
CA HIS A 32 7.29 -12.50 -6.91
C HIS A 32 8.35 -13.35 -7.61
N LEU A 33 9.63 -13.24 -7.21
CA LEU A 33 10.73 -13.89 -7.92
C LEU A 33 11.36 -15.02 -7.13
N LEU A 34 11.43 -14.95 -5.80
CA LEU A 34 12.12 -15.95 -4.99
C LEU A 34 11.16 -17.06 -4.55
N PRO A 35 11.65 -18.30 -4.38
CA PRO A 35 10.84 -19.40 -3.87
C PRO A 35 10.20 -19.07 -2.52
N ALA A 36 8.93 -19.43 -2.36
CA ALA A 36 8.20 -19.23 -1.11
C ALA A 36 8.67 -20.19 -0.01
N TRP A 37 9.17 -21.38 -0.36
CA TRP A 37 9.71 -22.39 0.56
C TRP A 37 11.15 -22.78 0.23
N ASN A 38 11.81 -23.38 1.20
CA ASN A 38 13.08 -24.08 0.99
C ASN A 38 12.79 -25.53 0.54
N GLU A 39 13.34 -25.94 -0.60
CA GLU A 39 13.09 -27.28 -1.17
C GLU A 39 13.58 -28.44 -0.29
N GLN A 40 14.62 -28.22 0.53
CA GLN A 40 15.20 -29.26 1.38
C GLN A 40 14.45 -29.42 2.69
N THR A 41 14.00 -28.32 3.30
CA THR A 41 13.35 -28.35 4.62
C THR A 41 11.82 -28.27 4.55
N GLY A 42 11.26 -27.87 3.40
CA GLY A 42 9.82 -27.59 3.25
C GLY A 42 9.35 -26.33 3.99
N GLU A 43 10.24 -25.64 4.71
CA GLU A 43 9.87 -24.48 5.52
C GLU A 43 9.72 -23.20 4.67
N ALA A 44 8.92 -22.26 5.17
CA ALA A 44 8.87 -20.88 4.67
C ALA A 44 10.25 -20.27 4.49
N SER A 45 10.52 -19.77 3.29
CA SER A 45 11.77 -19.10 2.97
C SER A 45 11.90 -17.78 3.73
N TRP A 46 13.12 -17.24 3.78
CA TRP A 46 13.36 -15.96 4.43
C TRP A 46 12.58 -14.81 3.76
N SER A 47 12.42 -14.86 2.43
CA SER A 47 11.68 -13.83 1.69
C SER A 47 10.20 -13.90 2.03
N TRP A 48 9.63 -15.10 2.10
CA TRP A 48 8.24 -15.31 2.50
C TRP A 48 7.97 -14.75 3.91
N ARG A 49 8.77 -15.18 4.90
CA ARG A 49 8.61 -14.77 6.32
C ARG A 49 8.70 -13.25 6.49
N LEU A 50 9.61 -12.59 5.77
CA LEU A 50 9.85 -11.16 5.94
C LEU A 50 8.91 -10.28 5.13
N PHE A 51 8.48 -10.69 3.93
CA PHE A 51 7.84 -9.78 2.97
C PHE A 51 6.40 -10.15 2.60
N SER A 52 5.98 -11.40 2.75
CA SER A 52 4.62 -11.85 2.36
C SER A 52 3.57 -11.07 3.16
N GLY A 53 2.64 -10.42 2.46
CA GLY A 53 1.67 -9.46 3.03
C GLY A 53 2.27 -8.14 3.55
N HIS A 54 3.43 -8.18 4.18
CA HIS A 54 4.07 -7.04 4.87
C HIS A 54 4.51 -5.92 3.90
N SER A 55 5.08 -6.28 2.75
CA SER A 55 5.51 -5.28 1.76
C SER A 55 4.34 -4.49 1.17
N ALA A 56 3.21 -5.16 0.90
CA ALA A 56 1.98 -4.52 0.44
C ALA A 56 1.39 -3.57 1.51
N ALA A 57 1.36 -4.00 2.77
CA ALA A 57 0.93 -3.17 3.90
C ALA A 57 1.79 -1.90 4.07
N LEU A 58 3.12 -2.05 3.99
CA LEU A 58 4.05 -0.91 4.06
C LEU A 58 3.83 0.06 2.90
N PHE A 59 3.62 -0.46 1.70
CA PHE A 59 3.26 0.34 0.53
C PHE A 59 1.95 1.12 0.73
N ALA A 60 0.90 0.48 1.25
CA ALA A 60 -0.39 1.11 1.50
C ALA A 60 -0.26 2.22 2.56
N LEU A 61 0.47 1.95 3.65
CA LEU A 61 0.77 2.95 4.68
C LEU A 61 1.53 4.15 4.11
N LEU A 62 2.59 3.93 3.34
CA LEU A 62 3.39 5.00 2.74
C LEU A 62 2.63 5.80 1.67
N ALA A 63 1.66 5.17 0.99
CA ALA A 63 0.75 5.87 0.08
C ALA A 63 -0.18 6.81 0.85
N GLY A 64 -0.70 6.38 2.00
CA GLY A 64 -1.45 7.22 2.93
C GLY A 64 -0.64 8.41 3.42
N VAL A 65 0.61 8.19 3.84
CA VAL A 65 1.53 9.29 4.21
C VAL A 65 1.69 10.27 3.06
N GLY A 66 1.87 9.77 1.83
CA GLY A 66 1.96 10.58 0.62
C GLY A 66 0.70 11.42 0.33
N LEU A 67 -0.49 10.85 0.50
CA LEU A 67 -1.78 11.56 0.34
C LEU A 67 -1.92 12.69 1.35
N ALA A 68 -1.62 12.45 2.63
CA ALA A 68 -1.69 13.48 3.66
C ALA A 68 -0.69 14.61 3.40
N LEU A 69 0.55 14.30 3.04
CA LEU A 69 1.55 15.31 2.68
C LEU A 69 1.13 16.12 1.45
N GLY A 70 0.55 15.47 0.44
CA GLY A 70 0.03 16.11 -0.77
C GLY A 70 -1.16 17.05 -0.51
N SER A 71 -1.99 16.72 0.49
CA SER A 71 -3.23 17.43 0.88
C SER A 71 -3.06 18.33 2.11
N GLY A 72 -1.89 18.95 2.29
CA GLY A 72 -1.66 19.98 3.33
C GLY A 72 -0.89 19.53 4.58
N ALA A 73 -0.50 18.25 4.67
CA ALA A 73 0.23 17.70 5.83
C ALA A 73 -0.48 18.08 7.14
N ARG A 74 0.19 18.71 8.11
CA ARG A 74 -0.38 19.06 9.42
C ARG A 74 -1.56 20.04 9.38
N GLN A 75 -1.73 20.78 8.30
CA GLN A 75 -2.80 21.74 8.11
C GLN A 75 -3.60 21.34 6.86
N PRO A 76 -4.56 20.41 6.99
CA PRO A 76 -5.43 20.03 5.88
C PRO A 76 -6.08 21.25 5.26
N ARG A 77 -6.12 21.29 3.92
CA ARG A 77 -6.70 22.43 3.21
C ARG A 77 -8.23 22.43 3.37
N GLU A 78 -8.83 23.61 3.23
CA GLU A 78 -10.27 23.84 3.37
C GLU A 78 -10.87 24.47 2.11
N GLY A 79 -12.21 24.51 2.05
CA GLY A 79 -12.97 25.14 0.98
C GLY A 79 -12.59 24.63 -0.41
N ARG A 80 -12.38 25.55 -1.36
CA ARG A 80 -12.03 25.21 -2.75
C ARG A 80 -10.71 24.45 -2.88
N ALA A 81 -9.73 24.72 -2.00
CA ALA A 81 -8.46 24.02 -2.03
C ALA A 81 -8.62 22.54 -1.63
N LEU A 82 -9.54 22.22 -0.73
CA LEU A 82 -9.91 20.84 -0.41
C LEU A 82 -10.61 20.16 -1.59
N THR A 83 -11.56 20.84 -2.25
CA THR A 83 -12.23 20.31 -3.45
C THR A 83 -11.21 20.00 -4.54
N ALA A 84 -10.25 20.90 -4.77
CA ALA A 84 -9.17 20.69 -5.73
C ALA A 84 -8.27 19.50 -5.36
N ASP A 85 -8.00 19.29 -4.06
CA ASP A 85 -7.26 18.12 -3.57
C ASP A 85 -8.07 16.82 -3.78
N ARG A 86 -9.37 16.81 -3.51
CA ARG A 86 -10.27 15.66 -3.73
C ARG A 86 -10.30 15.24 -5.20
N VAL A 87 -10.49 16.19 -6.11
CA VAL A 87 -10.49 15.94 -7.56
C VAL A 87 -9.10 15.48 -8.02
N SER A 88 -8.03 16.09 -7.51
CA SER A 88 -6.65 15.64 -7.79
C SER A 88 -6.41 14.19 -7.37
N VAL A 89 -6.94 13.75 -6.22
CA VAL A 89 -6.83 12.36 -5.76
C VAL A 89 -7.65 11.43 -6.65
N LEU A 90 -8.87 11.82 -7.05
CA LEU A 90 -9.69 11.06 -7.98
C LEU A 90 -8.99 10.85 -9.33
N VAL A 91 -8.42 11.90 -9.92
CA VAL A 91 -7.66 11.80 -11.17
C VAL A 91 -6.47 10.84 -11.01
N ARG A 92 -5.73 10.95 -9.89
CA ARG A 92 -4.63 10.02 -9.59
C ARG A 92 -5.12 8.58 -9.48
N ALA A 93 -6.24 8.34 -8.82
CA ALA A 93 -6.84 7.02 -8.70
C ALA A 93 -7.17 6.42 -10.08
N LEU A 94 -7.85 7.20 -10.94
CA LEU A 94 -8.23 6.76 -12.28
C LEU A 94 -7.00 6.45 -13.15
N LEU A 95 -5.97 7.31 -13.12
CA LEU A 95 -4.75 7.05 -13.89
C LEU A 95 -4.00 5.80 -13.42
N ILE A 96 -3.96 5.56 -12.11
CA ILE A 96 -3.34 4.34 -11.56
C ILE A 96 -4.15 3.10 -11.95
N VAL A 97 -5.48 3.18 -11.95
CA VAL A 97 -6.34 2.10 -12.47
C VAL A 97 -6.05 1.83 -13.94
N THR A 98 -5.95 2.87 -14.78
CA THR A 98 -5.63 2.72 -16.20
C THR A 98 -4.28 2.04 -16.39
N VAL A 99 -3.25 2.46 -15.68
CA VAL A 99 -1.92 1.80 -15.71
C VAL A 99 -2.03 0.35 -15.23
N GLY A 100 -2.73 0.10 -14.13
CA GLY A 100 -2.93 -1.25 -13.58
C GLY A 100 -3.61 -2.18 -14.57
N MET A 101 -4.72 -1.76 -15.19
CA MET A 101 -5.43 -2.54 -16.20
C MET A 101 -4.58 -2.78 -17.46
N THR A 102 -3.76 -1.80 -17.86
CA THR A 102 -2.85 -1.96 -19.02
C THR A 102 -1.79 -3.02 -18.72
N VAL A 103 -1.24 -3.02 -17.50
CA VAL A 103 -0.31 -4.07 -17.06
C VAL A 103 -1.00 -5.43 -16.98
N ASN A 104 -2.23 -5.49 -16.44
CA ASN A 104 -3.01 -6.73 -16.37
C ASN A 104 -3.28 -7.34 -17.74
N ALA A 105 -3.54 -6.50 -18.76
CA ALA A 105 -3.77 -6.96 -20.13
C ALA A 105 -2.52 -7.55 -20.80
N ALA A 106 -1.32 -7.25 -20.29
CA ALA A 106 -0.07 -7.80 -20.78
C ALA A 106 0.37 -9.06 -20.00
N MET A 107 -0.30 -9.39 -18.90
CA MET A 107 0.02 -10.55 -18.07
C MET A 107 -0.66 -11.82 -18.60
N PRO A 108 -0.04 -13.00 -18.38
CA PRO A 108 -0.69 -14.28 -18.65
C PRO A 108 -1.90 -14.49 -17.74
N GLU A 109 -2.76 -15.44 -18.13
CA GLU A 109 -3.99 -15.77 -17.40
C GLU A 109 -3.71 -16.28 -15.98
N ASP A 110 -2.65 -17.06 -15.80
CA ASP A 110 -2.09 -17.43 -14.50
C ASP A 110 -0.85 -16.55 -14.22
N PRO A 111 -1.02 -15.36 -13.64
CA PRO A 111 0.06 -14.40 -13.51
C PRO A 111 1.01 -14.79 -12.37
N PRO A 112 2.34 -14.62 -12.55
CA PRO A 112 3.32 -14.84 -11.48
C PRO A 112 3.18 -13.85 -10.31
N ALA A 113 2.35 -12.81 -10.46
CA ALA A 113 2.09 -11.81 -9.44
C ALA A 113 0.68 -11.20 -9.57
N TYR A 114 0.02 -11.01 -8.43
CA TYR A 114 -1.23 -10.26 -8.36
C TYR A 114 -0.96 -8.76 -8.30
N ASN A 115 -1.59 -8.01 -9.20
CA ASN A 115 -1.34 -6.59 -9.39
C ASN A 115 -2.14 -5.74 -8.41
N ILE A 116 -1.46 -5.15 -7.44
CA ILE A 116 -2.08 -4.26 -6.44
C ILE A 116 -2.51 -2.89 -7.01
N LEU A 117 -2.00 -2.45 -8.17
CA LEU A 117 -2.29 -1.10 -8.70
C LEU A 117 -3.77 -0.88 -8.95
N PHE A 118 -4.49 -1.91 -9.41
CA PHE A 118 -5.92 -1.80 -9.64
C PHE A 118 -6.69 -1.52 -8.32
N TYR A 119 -6.29 -2.18 -7.23
CA TYR A 119 -6.84 -1.97 -5.89
C TYR A 119 -6.50 -0.57 -5.34
N TYR A 120 -5.33 -0.02 -5.65
CA TYR A 120 -4.94 1.35 -5.25
C TYR A 120 -5.89 2.43 -5.74
N GLY A 121 -6.52 2.23 -6.91
CA GLY A 121 -7.60 3.09 -7.37
C GLY A 121 -8.72 3.19 -6.35
N MET A 122 -9.21 2.05 -5.88
CA MET A 122 -10.26 1.98 -4.87
C MET A 122 -9.80 2.58 -3.53
N PHE A 123 -8.57 2.29 -3.10
CA PHE A 123 -8.00 2.85 -1.87
C PHE A 123 -8.03 4.38 -1.90
N PHE A 124 -7.62 4.98 -3.02
CA PHE A 124 -7.57 6.42 -3.17
C PHE A 124 -8.96 7.05 -3.27
N ILE A 125 -9.91 6.39 -3.94
CA ILE A 125 -11.31 6.84 -3.99
C ILE A 125 -11.91 6.85 -2.58
N LEU A 126 -11.76 5.76 -1.83
CA LEU A 126 -12.26 5.63 -0.45
C LEU A 126 -11.56 6.59 0.53
N ALA A 127 -10.36 7.07 0.22
CA ALA A 127 -9.64 8.07 1.03
C ALA A 127 -10.16 9.50 0.86
N ILE A 128 -10.87 9.82 -0.22
CA ILE A 128 -11.33 11.19 -0.56
C ILE A 128 -12.12 11.85 0.59
N PRO A 129 -13.07 11.16 1.27
CA PRO A 129 -13.81 11.75 2.39
C PRO A 129 -12.92 12.13 3.58
N PHE A 130 -11.81 11.41 3.75
CA PHE A 130 -10.90 11.55 4.89
C PHE A 130 -9.78 12.58 4.68
N LEU A 131 -9.69 13.23 3.51
CA LEU A 131 -8.60 14.17 3.21
C LEU A 131 -8.55 15.38 4.14
N HIS A 132 -9.66 15.78 4.75
CA HIS A 132 -9.72 16.87 5.72
C HIS A 132 -9.67 16.38 7.18
N ALA A 133 -9.70 15.06 7.41
CA ALA A 133 -9.79 14.51 8.75
C ALA A 133 -8.51 14.77 9.57
N ARG A 134 -8.72 15.04 10.87
CA ARG A 134 -7.64 15.20 11.85
C ARG A 134 -7.01 13.84 12.20
N PRO A 135 -5.75 13.79 12.67
CA PRO A 135 -5.08 12.53 12.98
C PRO A 135 -5.87 11.59 13.90
N LYS A 136 -6.54 12.12 14.95
CA LYS A 136 -7.38 11.30 15.85
C LYS A 136 -8.50 10.58 15.10
N THR A 137 -9.24 11.31 14.26
CA THR A 137 -10.32 10.76 13.44
C THR A 137 -9.79 9.69 12.48
N LEU A 138 -8.63 9.94 11.86
CA LEU A 138 -7.99 8.98 10.95
C LEU A 138 -7.62 7.68 11.66
N PHE A 139 -7.04 7.75 12.87
CA PHE A 139 -6.70 6.55 13.64
C PHE A 139 -7.94 5.80 14.15
N ILE A 140 -9.01 6.50 14.55
CA ILE A 140 -10.28 5.87 14.94
C ILE A 140 -10.88 5.10 13.77
N TRP A 141 -10.97 5.73 12.59
CA TRP A 141 -11.48 5.05 11.40
C TRP A 141 -10.56 3.93 10.93
N ALA A 142 -9.24 4.08 11.03
CA ALA A 142 -8.32 3.00 10.73
C ALA A 142 -8.53 1.77 11.62
N ALA A 143 -8.73 1.99 12.93
CA ALA A 143 -9.07 0.92 13.88
C ALA A 143 -10.43 0.29 13.56
N ALA A 144 -11.44 1.11 13.21
CA ALA A 144 -12.74 0.63 12.78
C ALA A 144 -12.63 -0.26 11.53
N PHE A 145 -11.91 0.17 10.49
CA PHE A 145 -11.64 -0.68 9.32
C PHE A 145 -10.88 -1.95 9.70
N GLY A 146 -9.88 -1.86 10.59
CA GLY A 146 -9.02 -3.00 10.93
C GLY A 146 -9.74 -4.11 11.70
N ILE A 147 -10.89 -3.79 12.31
CA ILE A 147 -11.70 -4.73 13.09
C ILE A 147 -12.99 -5.08 12.35
N LEU A 148 -13.73 -4.08 11.88
CA LEU A 148 -15.05 -4.28 11.28
C LEU A 148 -14.97 -4.83 9.85
N SER A 149 -13.93 -4.49 9.08
CA SER A 149 -13.84 -5.00 7.71
C SER A 149 -13.45 -6.48 7.62
N PRO A 150 -12.55 -7.05 8.45
CA PRO A 150 -12.34 -8.50 8.48
C PRO A 150 -13.59 -9.26 8.96
N LEU A 151 -14.31 -8.72 9.95
CA LEU A 151 -15.59 -9.28 10.41
C LEU A 151 -16.63 -9.29 9.29
N LEU A 152 -16.72 -8.18 8.54
CA LEU A 152 -17.61 -8.08 7.38
C LEU A 152 -17.19 -9.07 6.29
N MET A 153 -15.90 -9.16 5.98
CA MET A 153 -15.34 -10.09 5.00
C MET A 153 -15.73 -11.53 5.37
N GLN A 154 -15.45 -11.98 6.59
CA GLN A 154 -15.78 -13.34 7.04
C GLN A 154 -17.28 -13.67 6.90
N ARG A 155 -18.17 -12.69 7.16
CA ARG A 155 -19.63 -12.90 7.01
C ARG A 155 -20.09 -12.91 5.56
N MET A 156 -19.40 -12.17 4.69
CA MET A 156 -19.84 -11.96 3.30
C MET A 156 -19.21 -12.94 2.31
N LEU A 157 -18.15 -13.68 2.69
CA LEU A 157 -17.46 -14.61 1.79
C LEU A 157 -18.36 -15.72 1.22
N ASN A 158 -19.38 -16.18 1.96
CA ASN A 158 -20.35 -17.18 1.44
C ASN A 158 -21.47 -16.59 0.56
N VAL A 159 -21.61 -15.27 0.55
CA VAL A 159 -22.72 -14.56 -0.12
C VAL A 159 -22.21 -13.88 -1.38
N LEU A 160 -21.01 -13.32 -1.30
CA LEU A 160 -20.36 -12.64 -2.41
C LEU A 160 -19.68 -13.66 -3.32
N PRO A 161 -19.53 -13.35 -4.61
CA PRO A 161 -18.69 -14.15 -5.48
C PRO A 161 -17.27 -14.21 -4.92
N GLU A 162 -16.66 -15.39 -4.95
CA GLU A 162 -15.21 -15.53 -4.83
C GLU A 162 -14.52 -14.59 -5.83
N TRP A 163 -13.25 -14.24 -5.59
CA TRP A 163 -12.54 -13.43 -6.58
C TRP A 163 -12.61 -14.14 -7.94
N LEU A 164 -12.91 -13.38 -9.00
CA LEU A 164 -13.27 -13.97 -10.29
C LEU A 164 -12.07 -14.09 -11.23
N TYR A 165 -11.10 -13.20 -11.04
CA TYR A 165 -9.94 -13.06 -11.91
C TYR A 165 -8.71 -12.78 -11.04
N TYR A 166 -7.58 -13.42 -11.35
CA TYR A 166 -6.32 -13.10 -10.68
C TYR A 166 -5.97 -11.62 -10.84
N ASN A 167 -6.02 -11.13 -12.09
CA ASN A 167 -5.73 -9.74 -12.47
C ASN A 167 -6.82 -9.21 -13.43
N PRO A 168 -7.88 -8.53 -12.93
CA PRO A 168 -8.98 -8.06 -13.78
C PRO A 168 -8.53 -7.08 -14.88
N THR A 169 -8.96 -7.32 -16.11
CA THR A 169 -8.79 -6.42 -17.27
C THR A 169 -10.06 -5.61 -17.53
N LEU A 170 -9.99 -4.60 -18.41
CA LEU A 170 -11.16 -3.76 -18.74
C LEU A 170 -12.37 -4.60 -19.24
N PRO A 171 -12.22 -5.56 -20.17
CA PRO A 171 -13.30 -6.47 -20.53
C PRO A 171 -13.95 -7.18 -19.34
N ASN A 172 -13.15 -7.67 -18.38
CA ASN A 172 -13.66 -8.36 -17.19
C ASN A 172 -14.52 -7.44 -16.31
N VAL A 173 -14.09 -6.18 -16.14
CA VAL A 173 -14.84 -5.19 -15.36
C VAL A 173 -16.18 -4.86 -16.03
N LEU A 174 -16.21 -4.76 -17.35
CA LEU A 174 -17.43 -4.49 -18.11
C LEU A 174 -18.38 -5.69 -18.13
N SER A 175 -17.86 -6.91 -18.19
CA SER A 175 -18.67 -8.13 -18.20
C SER A 175 -19.25 -8.45 -16.82
N ASN A 176 -18.53 -8.17 -15.73
CA ASN A 176 -19.00 -8.43 -14.37
C ASN A 176 -18.62 -7.29 -13.41
N PRO A 177 -19.32 -6.14 -13.48
CA PRO A 177 -18.99 -4.97 -12.66
C PRO A 177 -19.24 -5.20 -11.17
N ALA A 178 -20.32 -5.91 -10.81
CA ALA A 178 -20.65 -6.19 -9.42
C ALA A 178 -19.65 -7.16 -8.77
N GLY A 179 -19.26 -8.23 -9.48
CA GLY A 179 -18.25 -9.16 -9.02
C GLY A 179 -16.87 -8.50 -8.89
N THR A 180 -16.49 -7.67 -9.86
CA THR A 180 -15.25 -6.88 -9.78
C THR A 180 -15.26 -5.93 -8.57
N LEU A 181 -16.37 -5.26 -8.32
CA LEU A 181 -16.51 -4.37 -7.17
C LEU A 181 -16.41 -5.14 -5.84
N SER A 182 -17.05 -6.31 -5.75
CA SER A 182 -16.93 -7.22 -4.61
C SER A 182 -15.48 -7.64 -4.37
N GLN A 183 -14.79 -8.06 -5.44
CA GLN A 183 -13.37 -8.42 -5.40
C GLN A 183 -12.50 -7.24 -4.94
N LEU A 184 -12.75 -6.03 -5.43
CA LEU A 184 -11.98 -4.86 -5.01
C LEU A 184 -12.21 -4.46 -3.56
N LEU A 185 -13.43 -4.63 -3.05
CA LEU A 185 -13.79 -4.18 -1.71
C LEU A 185 -13.47 -5.20 -0.62
N LEU A 186 -13.74 -6.49 -0.88
CA LEU A 186 -13.82 -7.53 0.16
C LEU A 186 -13.18 -8.86 -0.24
N THR A 187 -13.46 -9.40 -1.43
CA THR A 187 -13.14 -10.80 -1.74
C THR A 187 -11.81 -11.01 -2.45
N GLY A 188 -11.12 -9.95 -2.87
CA GLY A 188 -9.85 -9.99 -3.60
C GLY A 188 -8.60 -10.13 -2.73
N ASN A 189 -7.42 -10.22 -3.38
CA ASN A 189 -6.11 -10.35 -2.72
C ASN A 189 -5.71 -9.14 -1.85
N TYR A 190 -6.14 -7.95 -2.26
CA TYR A 190 -5.81 -6.68 -1.59
C TYR A 190 -7.08 -5.87 -1.29
N PRO A 191 -8.04 -6.44 -0.54
CA PRO A 191 -9.38 -5.90 -0.43
C PRO A 191 -9.35 -4.50 0.19
N ALA A 192 -10.03 -3.56 -0.44
CA ALA A 192 -9.89 -2.14 -0.13
C ALA A 192 -10.34 -1.80 1.29
N LEU A 193 -11.39 -2.43 1.82
CA LEU A 193 -11.89 -2.09 3.15
C LEU A 193 -10.87 -2.44 4.26
N PRO A 194 -10.25 -3.63 4.31
CA PRO A 194 -9.11 -3.89 5.19
C PRO A 194 -7.91 -2.98 4.93
N TYR A 195 -7.57 -2.72 3.66
CA TYR A 195 -6.41 -1.88 3.32
C TYR A 195 -6.57 -0.41 3.69
N MET A 196 -7.81 0.07 3.89
CA MET A 196 -8.06 1.39 4.48
C MET A 196 -7.41 1.53 5.85
N THR A 197 -7.20 0.46 6.62
CA THR A 197 -6.46 0.54 7.89
C THR A 197 -5.05 1.10 7.69
N TYR A 198 -4.25 0.51 6.80
CA TYR A 198 -2.90 0.99 6.52
C TYR A 198 -2.91 2.40 5.95
N LEU A 199 -3.80 2.65 4.99
CA LEU A 199 -3.89 3.93 4.29
C LEU A 199 -4.27 5.07 5.24
N LEU A 200 -5.28 4.87 6.11
CA LEU A 200 -5.73 5.86 7.07
C LEU A 200 -4.72 6.08 8.20
N VAL A 201 -4.04 5.04 8.69
CA VAL A 201 -2.90 5.21 9.62
C VAL A 201 -1.83 6.05 8.95
N GLY A 202 -1.44 5.71 7.72
CA GLY A 202 -0.49 6.48 6.93
C GLY A 202 -0.87 7.94 6.77
N MET A 203 -2.13 8.23 6.44
CA MET A 203 -2.62 9.61 6.39
C MET A 203 -2.52 10.30 7.75
N GLY A 204 -2.92 9.62 8.82
CA GLY A 204 -2.82 10.12 10.20
C GLY A 204 -1.38 10.49 10.56
N LEU A 205 -0.42 9.64 10.22
CA LEU A 205 1.01 9.90 10.41
C LEU A 205 1.51 11.09 9.59
N GLY A 206 1.03 11.25 8.35
CA GLY A 206 1.34 12.41 7.50
C GLY A 206 0.78 13.74 8.05
N ARG A 207 -0.14 13.69 9.01
CA ARG A 207 -0.62 14.86 9.78
C ARG A 207 0.23 15.15 11.02
N LEU A 208 1.15 14.27 11.41
CA LEU A 208 2.04 14.44 12.57
C LEU A 208 3.38 15.10 12.18
N ASP A 209 4.23 15.34 13.18
CA ASP A 209 5.61 15.74 12.97
C ASP A 209 6.52 14.54 12.73
N LEU A 210 6.64 14.11 11.48
CA LEU A 210 7.57 13.03 11.09
C LEU A 210 9.05 13.43 11.12
N ARG A 211 9.38 14.71 11.35
CA ARG A 211 10.77 15.16 11.53
C ARG A 211 11.20 15.10 13.00
N ALA A 212 10.26 15.18 13.93
CA ALA A 212 10.56 15.05 15.34
C ALA A 212 11.03 13.62 15.67
N VAL A 213 12.24 13.51 16.22
CA VAL A 213 12.83 12.23 16.68
C VAL A 213 11.87 11.48 17.62
N ARG A 214 11.17 12.20 18.49
CA ARG A 214 10.15 11.63 19.38
C ARG A 214 9.05 10.87 18.62
N THR A 215 8.57 11.40 17.49
CA THR A 215 7.58 10.71 16.66
C THR A 215 8.18 9.46 16.04
N GLN A 216 9.41 9.54 15.52
CA GLN A 216 10.06 8.44 14.84
C GLN A 216 10.37 7.27 15.79
N VAL A 217 10.88 7.55 17.00
CA VAL A 217 11.08 6.55 18.06
C VAL A 217 9.75 5.93 18.47
N ARG A 218 8.68 6.73 18.62
CA ARG A 218 7.34 6.21 18.91
C ARG A 218 6.83 5.27 17.82
N LEU A 219 7.08 5.55 16.54
CA LEU A 219 6.71 4.64 15.45
C LEU A 219 7.41 3.29 15.60
N VAL A 220 8.69 3.28 15.96
CA VAL A 220 9.42 2.02 16.21
C VAL A 220 8.84 1.27 17.40
N ILE A 221 8.68 1.94 18.56
CA ILE A 221 8.20 1.29 19.78
C ILE A 221 6.77 0.75 19.58
N VAL A 222 5.85 1.59 19.08
CA VAL A 222 4.46 1.18 18.84
C VAL A 222 4.40 0.10 17.77
N GLY A 223 5.21 0.20 16.71
CA GLY A 223 5.26 -0.80 15.65
C GLY A 223 5.68 -2.17 16.17
N VAL A 224 6.80 -2.24 16.89
CA VAL A 224 7.31 -3.48 17.50
C VAL A 224 6.31 -4.03 18.51
N ALA A 225 5.77 -3.19 19.40
CA ALA A 225 4.79 -3.62 20.40
C ALA A 225 3.53 -4.18 19.73
N LEU A 226 3.01 -3.53 18.69
CA LEU A 226 1.82 -3.98 17.98
C LEU A 226 2.05 -5.34 17.29
N THR A 227 3.20 -5.52 16.63
CA THR A 227 3.56 -6.78 15.99
C THR A 227 3.70 -7.92 17.00
N VAL A 228 4.43 -7.69 18.10
CA VAL A 228 4.65 -8.70 19.15
C VAL A 228 3.33 -9.05 19.83
N LEU A 229 2.53 -8.06 20.23
CA LEU A 229 1.25 -8.31 20.90
C LEU A 229 0.26 -9.03 19.98
N ALA A 230 0.18 -8.68 18.69
CA ALA A 230 -0.71 -9.37 17.75
C ALA A 230 -0.34 -10.85 17.59
N GLN A 231 0.96 -11.15 17.45
CA GLN A 231 1.44 -12.54 17.38
C GLN A 231 1.25 -13.29 18.69
N LEU A 232 1.52 -12.67 19.84
CA LEU A 232 1.30 -13.30 21.14
C LEU A 232 -0.18 -13.59 21.39
N VAL A 233 -1.07 -12.65 21.08
CA VAL A 233 -2.51 -12.86 21.20
C VAL A 233 -2.96 -13.98 20.27
N SER A 234 -2.48 -14.01 19.02
CA SER A 234 -2.77 -15.10 18.08
C SER A 234 -2.30 -16.46 18.62
N ALA A 235 -1.08 -16.54 19.15
CA ALA A 235 -0.54 -17.77 19.72
C ALA A 235 -1.33 -18.25 20.95
N VAL A 236 -1.71 -17.33 21.86
CA VAL A 236 -2.55 -17.67 23.02
C VAL A 236 -3.93 -18.14 22.58
N LEU A 237 -4.55 -17.47 21.60
CA LEU A 237 -5.86 -17.86 21.07
C LEU A 237 -5.81 -19.24 20.41
N LEU A 238 -4.86 -19.47 19.52
CA LEU A 238 -4.76 -20.73 18.76
C LEU A 238 -4.29 -21.90 19.63
N TYR A 239 -3.22 -21.72 20.41
CA TYR A 239 -2.57 -22.84 21.11
C TYR A 239 -2.89 -22.88 22.61
N GLY A 240 -3.11 -21.72 23.24
CA GLY A 240 -3.41 -21.65 24.68
C GLY A 240 -4.90 -21.88 25.01
N LEU A 241 -5.80 -21.42 24.14
CA LEU A 241 -7.26 -21.52 24.32
C LEU A 241 -7.92 -22.57 23.41
N GLY A 242 -7.13 -23.40 22.73
CA GLY A 242 -7.64 -24.48 21.88
C GLY A 242 -8.20 -24.03 20.53
N GLY A 243 -7.95 -22.80 20.07
CA GLY A 243 -8.42 -22.34 18.76
C GLY A 243 -7.96 -23.23 17.60
N TYR A 244 -6.76 -23.82 17.68
CA TYR A 244 -6.22 -24.74 16.67
C TYR A 244 -7.10 -25.99 16.51
N SER A 245 -7.51 -26.64 17.61
CA SER A 245 -8.38 -27.82 17.54
C SER A 245 -9.77 -27.45 17.04
N VAL A 246 -10.30 -26.29 17.43
CA VAL A 246 -11.59 -25.80 16.91
C VAL A 246 -11.53 -25.55 15.41
N LEU A 247 -10.45 -24.97 14.89
CA LEU A 247 -10.26 -24.78 13.45
C LEU A 247 -10.22 -26.12 12.72
N GLN A 248 -9.49 -27.10 13.26
CA GLN A 248 -9.38 -28.43 12.70
C GLN A 248 -10.75 -29.13 12.61
N GLU A 249 -11.49 -29.15 13.73
CA GLU A 249 -12.77 -29.83 13.85
C GLU A 249 -13.87 -29.15 13.02
N ALA A 250 -14.00 -27.82 13.12
CA ALA A 250 -15.03 -27.07 12.41
C ALA A 250 -14.83 -27.15 10.89
N SER A 251 -13.58 -26.95 10.44
CA SER A 251 -13.24 -26.94 9.01
C SER A 251 -12.93 -28.31 8.44
N ARG A 252 -12.95 -29.36 9.27
CA ARG A 252 -12.66 -30.75 8.89
C ARG A 252 -11.32 -30.87 8.15
N LEU A 253 -10.32 -30.13 8.63
CA LEU A 253 -8.98 -30.10 8.04
C LEU A 253 -8.08 -31.13 8.73
N SER A 254 -7.12 -31.69 7.99
CA SER A 254 -5.99 -32.39 8.62
C SER A 254 -5.03 -31.37 9.26
N GLU A 255 -4.22 -31.81 10.23
CA GLU A 255 -3.16 -30.96 10.83
C GLU A 255 -2.27 -30.35 9.76
N SER A 256 -1.78 -31.18 8.84
CA SER A 256 -0.93 -30.73 7.71
C SER A 256 -1.56 -29.63 6.87
N LYS A 257 -2.88 -29.69 6.62
CA LYS A 257 -3.55 -28.68 5.79
C LYS A 257 -3.81 -27.40 6.56
N LEU A 258 -4.13 -27.50 7.85
CA LEU A 258 -4.28 -26.33 8.70
C LEU A 258 -2.94 -25.60 8.85
N ASP A 259 -1.85 -26.32 9.06
CA ASP A 259 -0.50 -25.74 9.15
C ASP A 259 -0.08 -25.07 7.84
N GLU A 260 -0.39 -25.69 6.69
CA GLU A 260 -0.20 -25.08 5.37
C GLU A 260 -0.95 -23.74 5.28
N ILE A 261 -2.23 -23.70 5.67
CA ILE A 261 -3.01 -22.44 5.67
C ILE A 261 -2.41 -21.43 6.64
N LEU A 262 -1.96 -21.84 7.83
CA LEU A 262 -1.40 -20.92 8.82
C LEU A 262 -0.07 -20.28 8.37
N VAL A 263 0.72 -20.97 7.55
CA VAL A 263 2.01 -20.50 7.03
C VAL A 263 1.86 -19.71 5.72
N TRP A 264 1.07 -20.25 4.78
CA TRP A 264 1.00 -19.77 3.40
C TRP A 264 -0.25 -18.94 3.11
N GLY A 265 -1.28 -19.09 3.93
CA GLY A 265 -2.61 -18.56 3.64
C GLY A 265 -3.39 -19.44 2.68
N THR A 266 -4.55 -18.93 2.29
CA THR A 266 -5.47 -19.53 1.33
C THR A 266 -6.18 -18.41 0.58
N GLY A 267 -6.72 -18.71 -0.60
CA GLY A 267 -7.42 -17.72 -1.41
C GLY A 267 -8.67 -17.15 -0.72
N SER A 268 -9.44 -18.01 -0.04
CA SER A 268 -10.58 -17.64 0.78
C SER A 268 -10.52 -18.38 2.10
N LEU A 269 -10.62 -17.64 3.21
CA LEU A 269 -10.67 -18.25 4.54
C LEU A 269 -12.02 -18.94 4.75
N PRO A 270 -12.04 -20.12 5.37
CA PRO A 270 -13.31 -20.73 5.76
C PRO A 270 -14.09 -19.83 6.74
N THR A 271 -15.40 -19.88 6.63
CA THR A 271 -16.35 -19.02 7.36
C THR A 271 -17.14 -19.77 8.45
N ASP A 272 -16.84 -21.04 8.61
CA ASP A 272 -17.48 -21.98 9.52
C ASP A 272 -17.26 -21.64 11.01
N THR A 273 -16.16 -20.96 11.33
CA THR A 273 -15.86 -20.52 12.69
C THR A 273 -15.20 -19.15 12.75
N GLY A 274 -15.54 -18.38 13.80
CA GLY A 274 -14.93 -17.08 14.10
C GLY A 274 -13.44 -17.16 14.42
N TRP A 275 -12.93 -18.34 14.80
CA TRP A 275 -11.52 -18.55 15.15
C TRP A 275 -10.56 -18.28 13.99
N TRP A 276 -11.03 -18.32 12.73
CA TRP A 276 -10.23 -17.90 11.58
C TRP A 276 -9.76 -16.45 11.67
N LEU A 277 -10.46 -15.57 12.40
CA LEU A 277 -10.03 -14.17 12.64
C LEU A 277 -8.83 -14.04 13.59
N ALA A 278 -8.46 -15.12 14.29
CA ALA A 278 -7.36 -15.13 15.26
C ALA A 278 -5.99 -15.44 14.63
N ILE A 279 -5.93 -15.78 13.35
CA ILE A 279 -4.65 -16.10 12.68
C ILE A 279 -3.89 -14.80 12.34
N THR A 280 -2.57 -14.90 12.19
CA THR A 280 -1.69 -13.78 11.77
C THR A 280 -1.10 -13.98 10.38
N THR A 281 -1.58 -14.99 9.67
CA THR A 281 -1.10 -15.44 8.37
C THR A 281 -1.07 -14.31 7.33
N PRO A 282 -0.02 -14.24 6.48
CA PRO A 282 0.04 -13.31 5.37
C PRO A 282 -1.21 -13.33 4.49
N HIS A 283 -1.61 -12.17 3.96
CA HIS A 283 -2.76 -11.99 3.05
C HIS A 283 -4.15 -12.41 3.57
N SER A 284 -4.25 -13.01 4.75
CA SER A 284 -5.52 -13.40 5.38
C SER A 284 -6.45 -12.23 5.70
N ASN A 285 -5.89 -11.01 5.79
CA ASN A 285 -6.61 -9.77 6.12
C ASN A 285 -7.42 -9.85 7.44
N THR A 286 -7.03 -10.73 8.36
CA THR A 286 -7.64 -10.81 9.69
C THR A 286 -7.16 -9.66 10.59
N PRO A 287 -7.87 -9.35 11.69
CA PRO A 287 -7.48 -8.24 12.56
C PRO A 287 -6.04 -8.37 13.10
N LEU A 288 -5.61 -9.58 13.48
CA LEU A 288 -4.27 -9.81 14.02
C LEU A 288 -3.20 -9.84 12.91
N ALA A 289 -3.49 -10.34 11.72
CA ALA A 289 -2.59 -10.22 10.57
C ALA A 289 -2.39 -8.75 10.15
N ILE A 290 -3.47 -7.96 10.14
CA ILE A 290 -3.43 -6.52 9.88
C ILE A 290 -2.59 -5.80 10.93
N ALA A 291 -2.81 -6.09 12.22
CA ALA A 291 -2.03 -5.51 13.30
C ALA A 291 -0.53 -5.85 13.18
N THR A 292 -0.21 -7.10 12.86
CA THR A 292 1.17 -7.58 12.64
C THR A 292 1.85 -6.80 11.51
N SER A 293 1.21 -6.73 10.35
CA SER A 293 1.74 -6.04 9.16
C SER A 293 1.81 -4.53 9.33
N LEU A 294 0.83 -3.94 10.01
CA LEU A 294 0.82 -2.53 10.36
C LEU A 294 1.97 -2.21 11.31
N GLY A 295 2.17 -3.03 12.34
CA GLY A 295 3.25 -2.88 13.31
C GLY A 295 4.63 -2.91 12.65
N LEU A 296 4.87 -3.87 11.76
CA LEU A 296 6.10 -3.96 10.97
C LEU A 296 6.27 -2.72 10.08
N SER A 297 5.20 -2.27 9.43
CA SER A 297 5.23 -1.07 8.59
C SER A 297 5.58 0.19 9.37
N LEU A 298 5.03 0.35 10.58
CA LEU A 298 5.34 1.45 11.49
C LEU A 298 6.80 1.40 11.95
N ALA A 299 7.29 0.21 12.32
CA ALA A 299 8.67 0.01 12.75
C ALA A 299 9.65 0.33 11.63
N VAL A 300 9.43 -0.20 10.43
CA VAL A 300 10.26 0.08 9.24
C VAL A 300 10.26 1.59 8.93
N LEU A 301 9.09 2.24 8.85
CA LEU A 301 9.04 3.69 8.61
C LEU A 301 9.80 4.47 9.69
N GLY A 302 9.59 4.14 10.97
CA GLY A 302 10.30 4.76 12.09
C GLY A 302 11.81 4.62 11.99
N VAL A 303 12.31 3.42 11.71
CA VAL A 303 13.73 3.13 11.51
C VAL A 303 14.31 3.94 10.35
N PHE A 304 13.67 3.92 9.17
CA PHE A 304 14.16 4.68 8.02
C PHE A 304 14.17 6.19 8.25
N LEU A 305 13.20 6.73 9.00
CA LEU A 305 13.20 8.14 9.40
C LEU A 305 14.34 8.48 10.38
N LEU A 306 14.69 7.57 11.29
CA LEU A 306 15.81 7.74 12.23
C LEU A 306 17.16 7.67 11.51
N ILE A 307 17.40 6.61 10.72
CA ILE A 307 18.70 6.39 10.06
C ILE A 307 18.95 7.40 8.94
N SER A 308 17.91 7.88 8.25
CA SER A 308 18.07 8.86 7.15
C SER A 308 18.65 10.20 7.60
N GLN A 309 18.61 10.51 8.90
CA GLN A 309 19.26 11.71 9.46
C GLN A 309 20.78 11.58 9.52
N LYS A 310 21.30 10.35 9.60
CA LYS A 310 22.74 10.06 9.72
C LYS A 310 23.36 9.60 8.40
N ILE A 311 22.65 8.76 7.66
CA ILE A 311 23.16 8.07 6.47
C ILE A 311 22.31 8.34 5.22
N GLY A 312 21.67 9.51 5.14
CA GLY A 312 20.74 9.86 4.06
C GLY A 312 21.31 9.65 2.65
N ASP A 313 22.59 9.97 2.44
CA ASP A 313 23.25 9.83 1.15
C ASP A 313 23.48 8.35 0.76
N TRP A 314 23.72 7.47 1.74
CA TRP A 314 23.85 6.03 1.52
C TRP A 314 22.52 5.36 1.18
N LEU A 315 21.40 5.98 1.56
CA LEU A 315 20.07 5.54 1.18
C LEU A 315 19.66 6.00 -0.22
N LEU A 316 20.56 6.62 -0.99
CA LEU A 316 20.23 7.13 -2.32
C LEU A 316 19.61 6.06 -3.24
N PRO A 317 20.14 4.82 -3.37
CA PRO A 317 19.52 3.83 -4.25
C PRO A 317 18.09 3.48 -3.82
N LEU A 318 17.87 3.25 -2.53
CA LEU A 318 16.55 2.93 -1.98
C LEU A 318 15.57 4.10 -2.13
N SER A 319 15.99 5.32 -1.78
CA SER A 319 15.15 6.50 -1.87
C SER A 319 14.89 6.92 -3.32
N ALA A 320 15.82 6.68 -4.25
CA ALA A 320 15.62 6.86 -5.67
C ALA A 320 14.53 5.90 -6.18
N MET A 321 14.66 4.60 -5.89
CA MET A 321 13.65 3.61 -6.23
C MET A 321 12.28 3.96 -5.64
N GLY A 322 12.26 4.29 -4.34
CA GLY A 322 11.06 4.69 -3.63
C GLY A 322 10.41 5.99 -4.13
N SER A 323 11.16 6.84 -4.84
CA SER A 323 10.62 8.04 -5.46
C SER A 323 9.91 7.78 -6.80
N MET A 324 10.03 6.57 -7.34
CA MET A 324 9.56 6.16 -8.67
C MET A 324 8.89 4.78 -8.66
N THR A 325 8.17 4.45 -7.58
CA THR A 325 7.64 3.11 -7.40
C THR A 325 6.54 2.72 -8.36
N LEU A 326 5.72 3.65 -8.86
CA LEU A 326 4.73 3.33 -9.90
C LEU A 326 5.45 2.92 -11.19
N THR A 327 6.47 3.66 -11.61
CA THR A 327 7.28 3.31 -12.79
C THR A 327 7.94 1.95 -12.60
N LEU A 328 8.69 1.77 -11.51
CA LEU A 328 9.48 0.56 -11.30
C LEU A 328 8.61 -0.67 -11.04
N TYR A 329 7.50 -0.54 -10.32
CA TYR A 329 6.58 -1.65 -10.08
C TYR A 329 5.87 -2.07 -11.37
N SER A 330 5.37 -1.12 -12.17
CA SER A 330 4.80 -1.44 -13.49
C SER A 330 5.81 -2.10 -14.41
N ALA A 331 7.05 -1.60 -14.47
CA ALA A 331 8.11 -2.22 -15.26
C ALA A 331 8.47 -3.62 -14.75
N HIS A 332 8.52 -3.83 -13.43
CA HIS A 332 8.74 -5.13 -12.83
C HIS A 332 7.64 -6.14 -13.19
N LEU A 333 6.37 -5.73 -13.13
CA LEU A 333 5.24 -6.57 -13.51
C LEU A 333 5.25 -6.95 -15.00
N LEU A 334 5.61 -6.00 -15.87
CA LEU A 334 5.79 -6.27 -17.31
C LEU A 334 7.01 -7.17 -17.60
N ALA A 335 8.06 -7.10 -16.77
CA ALA A 335 9.18 -8.03 -16.88
C ALA A 335 8.77 -9.44 -16.41
N LEU A 336 7.95 -9.55 -15.37
CA LEU A 336 7.41 -10.82 -14.89
C LEU A 336 6.51 -11.51 -15.91
N SER A 337 5.76 -10.76 -16.74
CA SER A 337 4.91 -11.35 -17.77
C SER A 337 5.67 -12.09 -18.87
N LEU A 338 7.00 -12.02 -18.88
CA LEU A 338 7.86 -12.82 -19.76
C LEU A 338 8.20 -14.20 -19.18
N GLU A 339 7.87 -14.46 -17.91
CA GLU A 339 8.01 -15.76 -17.23
C GLU A 339 9.44 -16.35 -17.21
N LEU A 340 10.46 -15.53 -17.47
CA LEU A 340 11.87 -15.98 -17.55
C LEU A 340 12.47 -16.41 -16.20
N HIS A 341 11.80 -16.11 -15.09
CA HIS A 341 12.35 -16.22 -13.74
C HIS A 341 12.35 -17.64 -13.18
N TYR A 342 11.49 -18.53 -13.68
CA TYR A 342 11.29 -19.88 -13.13
C TYR A 342 12.56 -20.74 -13.12
N ASP A 343 13.42 -20.62 -14.15
CA ASP A 343 14.66 -21.40 -14.24
C ASP A 343 15.77 -20.91 -13.31
N SER A 344 15.74 -19.64 -12.90
CA SER A 344 16.83 -19.00 -12.15
C SER A 344 16.32 -17.85 -11.28
N PRO A 345 15.48 -18.13 -10.26
CA PRO A 345 14.75 -17.12 -9.50
C PRO A 345 15.66 -16.12 -8.79
N TYR A 346 16.75 -16.59 -8.19
CA TYR A 346 17.73 -15.75 -7.49
C TYR A 346 18.48 -14.80 -8.42
N LEU A 347 18.84 -15.26 -9.62
CA LEU A 347 19.50 -14.44 -10.64
C LEU A 347 18.56 -13.33 -11.10
N TRP A 348 17.32 -13.67 -11.46
CA TRP A 348 16.35 -12.69 -11.94
C TRP A 348 15.93 -11.70 -10.85
N TYR A 349 15.84 -12.13 -9.59
CA TYR A 349 15.69 -11.22 -8.46
C TYR A 349 16.83 -10.19 -8.39
N LEU A 350 18.09 -10.64 -8.48
CA LEU A 350 19.24 -9.73 -8.47
C LEU A 350 19.21 -8.78 -9.68
N VAL A 351 18.92 -9.28 -10.87
CA VAL A 351 18.79 -8.47 -12.10
C VAL A 351 17.72 -7.39 -11.92
N HIS A 352 16.52 -7.75 -11.45
CA HIS A 352 15.43 -6.81 -11.25
C HIS A 352 15.79 -5.71 -10.26
N VAL A 353 16.37 -6.07 -9.11
CA VAL A 353 16.78 -5.09 -8.09
C VAL A 353 17.90 -4.19 -8.59
N LEU A 354 18.92 -4.73 -9.25
CA LEU A 354 20.05 -3.95 -9.77
C LEU A 354 19.62 -3.01 -10.89
N VAL A 355 18.86 -3.50 -11.87
CA VAL A 355 18.34 -2.67 -12.97
C VAL A 355 17.45 -1.57 -12.43
N ALA A 356 16.53 -1.88 -11.51
CA ALA A 356 15.68 -0.88 -10.88
C ALA A 356 16.47 0.18 -10.10
N ALA A 357 17.48 -0.23 -9.33
CA ALA A 357 18.32 0.69 -8.57
C ALA A 357 19.16 1.61 -9.48
N VAL A 358 19.84 1.03 -10.47
CA VAL A 358 20.67 1.79 -11.44
C VAL A 358 19.80 2.76 -12.24
N PHE A 359 18.68 2.28 -12.80
CA PHE A 359 17.73 3.12 -13.51
C PHE A 359 17.23 4.27 -12.63
N ALA A 360 16.78 3.97 -11.41
CA ALA A 360 16.22 4.98 -10.52
C ALA A 360 17.24 6.06 -10.16
N VAL A 361 18.49 5.69 -9.86
CA VAL A 361 19.56 6.64 -9.52
C VAL A 361 19.91 7.51 -10.72
N ILE A 362 20.10 6.92 -11.90
CA ILE A 362 20.42 7.66 -13.13
C ILE A 362 19.27 8.63 -13.46
N TRP A 363 18.03 8.13 -13.51
CA TRP A 363 16.86 8.94 -13.83
C TRP A 363 16.62 10.06 -12.82
N GLN A 364 16.80 9.78 -11.52
CA GLN A 364 16.60 10.79 -10.49
C GLN A 364 17.61 11.92 -10.62
N ARG A 365 18.87 11.62 -10.98
CA ARG A 365 19.92 12.63 -11.16
C ARG A 365 19.74 13.45 -12.43
N THR A 366 19.21 12.86 -13.51
CA THR A 366 19.07 13.55 -14.80
C THR A 366 17.73 14.25 -14.95
N LEU A 367 16.63 13.57 -14.61
CA LEU A 367 15.27 14.01 -14.90
C LEU A 367 14.45 14.26 -13.64
N GLY A 368 14.84 13.75 -12.47
CA GLY A 368 14.17 14.04 -11.19
C GLY A 368 13.04 13.07 -10.85
N GLN A 369 11.79 13.40 -11.18
CA GLN A 369 10.63 12.55 -10.88
C GLN A 369 10.49 11.41 -11.91
N GLY A 370 10.07 10.22 -11.49
CA GLY A 370 9.91 9.05 -12.37
C GLY A 370 8.91 9.28 -13.52
N PRO A 371 9.03 8.54 -14.64
CA PRO A 371 8.21 8.73 -15.83
C PRO A 371 6.69 8.69 -15.56
N LEU A 372 6.16 7.58 -15.04
CA LEU A 372 4.72 7.44 -14.77
C LEU A 372 4.27 8.38 -13.66
N GLU A 373 5.10 8.58 -12.64
CA GLU A 373 4.82 9.54 -11.56
C GLU A 373 4.71 10.96 -12.09
N ARG A 374 5.51 11.33 -13.08
CA ARG A 374 5.48 12.66 -13.71
C ARG A 374 4.19 12.87 -14.47
N VAL A 375 3.75 11.89 -15.26
CA VAL A 375 2.46 11.94 -15.97
C VAL A 375 1.31 12.12 -14.98
N VAL A 376 1.23 11.26 -13.97
CA VAL A 376 0.20 11.34 -12.92
C VAL A 376 0.23 12.68 -12.19
N ALA A 377 1.43 13.15 -11.81
CA ALA A 377 1.58 14.42 -11.11
C ALA A 377 1.24 15.62 -11.99
N TYR A 378 1.53 15.57 -13.29
CA TYR A 378 1.17 16.62 -14.24
C TYR A 378 -0.34 16.74 -14.35
N CYS A 379 -1.04 15.64 -14.64
CA CYS A 379 -2.50 15.61 -14.75
C CYS A 379 -3.17 16.07 -13.44
N ALA A 380 -2.77 15.50 -12.31
CA ALA A 380 -3.35 15.84 -11.00
C ALA A 380 -3.13 17.32 -10.62
N LYS A 381 -1.93 17.87 -10.85
CA LYS A 381 -1.64 19.30 -10.61
C LYS A 381 -2.40 20.21 -11.56
N GLY A 382 -2.54 19.83 -12.83
CA GLY A 382 -3.32 20.56 -13.82
C GLY A 382 -4.77 20.70 -13.39
N THR A 383 -5.43 19.58 -13.09
CA THR A 383 -6.83 19.58 -12.63
C THR A 383 -7.00 20.35 -11.32
N ARG A 384 -6.07 20.21 -10.37
CA ARG A 384 -6.09 20.98 -9.12
C ARG A 384 -6.06 22.49 -9.37
N ARG A 385 -5.22 22.96 -10.30
CA ARG A 385 -5.13 24.39 -10.66
C ARG A 385 -6.42 24.89 -11.30
N LEU A 386 -7.03 24.09 -12.18
CA LEU A 386 -8.31 24.44 -12.82
C LEU A 386 -9.42 24.60 -11.77
N VAL A 387 -9.58 23.61 -10.88
CA VAL A 387 -10.62 23.64 -9.83
C VAL A 387 -10.39 24.77 -8.82
N ALA A 388 -9.13 25.04 -8.46
CA ALA A 388 -8.81 26.13 -7.55
C ALA A 388 -8.96 27.53 -8.20
N GLY A 389 -8.73 27.65 -9.51
CA GLY A 389 -8.70 28.93 -10.25
C GLY A 389 -10.04 29.39 -10.84
N GLN A 390 -11.02 28.51 -11.04
CA GLN A 390 -12.31 28.83 -11.66
C GLN A 390 -13.23 29.77 -10.86
N GLY A 391 -12.81 30.25 -9.68
CA GLY A 391 -13.59 31.14 -8.83
C GLY A 391 -13.26 32.64 -8.91
N GLY A 392 -12.35 33.06 -9.79
CA GLY A 392 -11.87 34.44 -9.90
C GLY A 392 -12.39 35.27 -11.07
N ASN A 393 -13.24 34.70 -11.94
CA ASN A 393 -13.73 35.38 -13.15
C ASN A 393 -15.24 35.73 -13.08
N ALA A 394 -15.72 36.14 -11.91
CA ALA A 394 -16.95 36.92 -11.80
C ALA A 394 -16.55 38.39 -11.64
N ASN A 395 -16.34 39.07 -12.77
CA ASN A 395 -16.29 40.52 -12.82
C ASN A 395 -17.63 40.97 -13.43
N PRO A 396 -18.68 41.25 -12.64
CA PRO A 396 -19.83 41.98 -13.16
C PRO A 396 -19.35 43.39 -13.45
N GLY A 397 -19.62 43.84 -14.67
CA GLY A 397 -18.95 44.97 -15.29
C GLY A 397 -18.96 46.24 -14.46
N LYS A 398 -17.84 46.96 -14.59
CA LYS A 398 -17.76 48.42 -14.55
C LYS A 398 -19.05 49.03 -15.13
N THR A 399 -19.93 49.53 -14.26
CA THR A 399 -20.85 50.59 -14.66
C THR A 399 -19.98 51.79 -15.04
N ARG A 400 -19.98 52.09 -16.34
CA ARG A 400 -19.43 53.34 -16.88
C ARG A 400 -20.26 54.48 -16.29
N ASN A 401 -19.57 55.42 -15.65
CA ASN A 401 -20.09 56.77 -15.46
C ASN A 401 -20.28 57.39 -16.85
N SER A 402 -21.50 57.84 -17.13
CA SER A 402 -21.83 58.93 -18.03
C SER A 402 -22.67 59.92 -17.26
#